data_AF-A0A831T3G9-F1
#
_entry.id   AF-A0A831T3G9-F1
#
_cell.length_a   1.000
_cell.length_b   1.000
_cell.length_c   1.000
_cell.angle_alpha   90.00
_cell.angle_beta   90.00
_cell.angle_gamma   90.00
#
_symmetry.space_group_name_H-M   'P 1'
#
loop_
_entity.id
_entity.type
_entity.pdbx_description
1 polymer ?
#
loop_
_entity_poly.entity_id
_entity_poly.type
_entity_poly.pdbx_seq_one_letter_code
_entity_poly.pdbx_strand_id
1 'polypeptide(L)'
;MKCDRFKILDYLDNELSEPEAEQLEAHFKSCSQCWRELQEQRALMIELNCLWEIDIPREFSDLIIERARKDLRAAVKSRAERRKALIVALALASVSIFFLTPAGVISYILDSFKSFTPIARFVFNRLEAFAGTYSVISTTAARHFLSDVYLPPAAAVLMVVLLSAFLLYLIIDYHRRRETAKR
;
A
#
# COMPACT_ATOMS: atom_id res chain seq x y z
N MET A 1 -31.33 31.56 32.88
CA MET A 1 -30.65 30.69 31.88
C MET A 1 -31.59 30.47 30.69
N LYS A 2 -31.07 30.24 29.47
CA LYS A 2 -31.90 29.89 28.30
C LYS A 2 -32.21 28.38 28.35
N CYS A 3 -33.34 27.96 27.77
CA CYS A 3 -33.66 26.55 27.59
C CYS A 3 -32.70 25.96 26.57
N ASP A 4 -31.67 25.27 27.05
CA ASP A 4 -30.66 24.60 26.22
C ASP A 4 -30.71 23.10 26.50
N ARG A 5 -31.08 22.33 25.47
CA ARG A 5 -31.26 20.88 25.59
C ARG A 5 -29.93 20.15 25.80
N PHE A 6 -28.83 20.67 25.28
CA PHE A 6 -27.51 20.04 25.44
C PHE A 6 -27.08 20.03 26.90
N LYS A 7 -27.32 21.13 27.63
CA LYS A 7 -27.04 21.21 29.07
C LYS A 7 -27.82 20.21 29.92
N ILE A 8 -28.99 19.74 29.44
CA ILE A 8 -29.77 18.70 30.16
C ILE A 8 -29.06 17.34 30.03
N LEU A 9 -28.47 17.03 28.87
CA LEU A 9 -27.67 15.81 28.66
C LEU A 9 -26.39 15.87 29.48
N ASP A 10 -25.64 16.98 29.40
CA ASP A 10 -24.41 17.18 30.18
C ASP A 10 -24.66 17.04 31.71
N TYR A 11 -25.85 17.45 32.18
CA TYR A 11 -26.28 17.25 33.57
C TYR A 11 -26.52 15.77 33.91
N LEU A 12 -27.12 15.00 33.01
CA LEU A 12 -27.36 13.56 33.21
C LEU A 12 -26.06 12.76 33.21
N ASP A 13 -25.09 13.15 32.39
CA ASP A 13 -23.77 12.52 32.28
C ASP A 13 -22.79 12.99 33.38
N ASN A 14 -23.21 13.92 34.26
CA ASN A 14 -22.38 14.58 35.28
C ASN A 14 -21.14 15.31 34.71
N GLU A 15 -21.25 15.86 33.50
CA GLU A 15 -20.17 16.63 32.84
C GLU A 15 -20.22 18.13 33.15
N LEU A 16 -21.32 18.63 33.74
CA LEU A 16 -21.42 20.03 34.16
C LEU A 16 -20.57 20.32 35.40
N SER A 17 -20.01 21.53 35.43
CA SER A 17 -19.40 22.05 36.65
C SER A 17 -20.46 22.31 37.73
N GLU A 18 -20.09 22.16 39.01
CA GLU A 18 -20.97 22.39 40.16
C GLU A 18 -21.79 23.70 40.09
N PRO A 19 -21.21 24.88 39.77
CA PRO A 19 -22.00 26.11 39.65
C PRO A 19 -22.97 26.13 38.46
N GLU A 20 -22.68 25.39 37.38
CA GLU A 20 -23.58 25.29 36.23
C GLU A 20 -24.73 24.33 36.50
N ALA A 21 -24.46 23.24 37.22
CA ALA A 21 -25.48 22.30 37.69
C ALA A 21 -26.49 23.00 38.60
N GLU A 22 -26.04 23.79 39.59
CA GLU A 22 -26.93 24.55 40.48
C GLU A 22 -27.81 25.55 39.71
N GLN A 23 -27.26 26.24 38.71
CA GLN A 23 -28.02 27.17 37.87
C GLN A 23 -29.09 26.45 37.03
N LEU A 24 -28.76 25.25 36.51
CA LEU A 24 -29.68 24.43 35.75
C LEU A 24 -30.78 23.84 36.65
N GLU A 25 -30.45 23.44 37.88
CA GLU A 25 -31.42 22.98 38.87
C GLU A 25 -32.39 24.09 39.29
N ALA A 26 -31.90 25.31 39.48
CA ALA A 26 -32.74 26.48 39.67
C ALA A 26 -33.64 26.75 38.45
N HIS A 27 -33.14 26.49 37.24
CA HIS A 27 -33.92 26.61 36.02
C HIS A 27 -35.03 25.54 35.94
N PHE A 28 -34.77 24.29 36.32
CA PHE A 28 -35.79 23.24 36.36
C PHE A 28 -36.97 23.56 37.29
N LYS A 29 -36.72 24.26 38.40
CA LYS A 29 -37.77 24.72 39.32
C LYS A 29 -38.69 25.78 38.70
N SER A 30 -38.22 26.52 37.68
CA SER A 30 -38.98 27.60 37.04
C SER A 30 -39.51 27.26 35.65
N CYS A 31 -38.92 26.27 34.96
CA CYS A 31 -39.29 25.88 33.61
C CYS A 31 -39.84 24.44 33.57
N SER A 32 -41.17 24.33 33.45
CA SER A 32 -41.86 23.03 33.38
C SER A 32 -41.52 22.22 32.13
N GLN A 33 -41.12 22.87 31.04
CA GLN A 33 -40.70 22.20 29.81
C GLN A 33 -39.35 21.49 30.00
N CYS A 34 -38.33 22.19 30.49
CA CYS A 34 -37.01 21.60 30.75
C CYS A 34 -37.08 20.51 31.82
N TRP A 35 -37.94 20.68 32.83
CA TRP A 35 -38.20 19.62 33.81
C TRP A 35 -38.79 18.36 33.18
N ARG A 36 -39.77 18.50 32.27
CA ARG A 36 -40.38 17.37 31.57
C ARG A 36 -39.35 16.64 30.69
N GLU A 37 -38.54 17.38 29.93
CA GLU A 37 -37.47 16.80 29.10
C GLU A 37 -36.48 16.00 29.95
N LEU A 38 -36.06 16.52 31.12
CA LEU A 38 -35.20 15.80 32.05
C LEU A 38 -35.84 14.48 32.52
N GLN A 39 -37.12 14.48 32.86
CA GLN A 39 -37.82 13.28 33.33
C GLN A 39 -37.98 12.23 32.22
N GLU A 40 -38.30 12.66 30.99
CA GLU A 40 -38.37 11.77 29.83
C GLU A 40 -37.01 11.10 29.55
N GLN A 41 -35.92 11.86 29.59
CA GLN A 41 -34.57 11.32 29.41
C GLN A 41 -34.16 10.38 30.55
N ARG A 42 -34.49 10.70 31.80
CA ARG A 42 -34.25 9.80 32.95
C ARG A 42 -35.03 8.49 32.82
N ALA A 43 -36.30 8.55 32.42
CA ALA A 43 -37.12 7.38 32.21
C ALA A 43 -36.51 6.46 31.13
N LEU A 44 -36.04 7.04 30.02
CA LEU A 44 -35.34 6.31 28.97
C LEU A 44 -34.05 5.66 29.50
N MET A 45 -33.23 6.38 30.28
CA MET A 45 -32.01 5.80 30.86
C MET A 45 -32.32 4.62 31.78
N ILE A 46 -33.38 4.72 32.61
CA ILE A 46 -33.80 3.62 33.47
C ILE A 46 -34.20 2.41 32.62
N GLU A 47 -35.00 2.61 31.58
CA GLU A 47 -35.44 1.54 30.67
C GLU A 47 -34.25 0.87 29.96
N LEU A 48 -33.29 1.66 29.48
CA LEU A 48 -32.05 1.17 28.87
C LEU A 48 -31.18 0.41 29.89
N ASN A 49 -31.11 0.87 31.14
CA ASN A 49 -30.32 0.24 32.18
C ASN A 49 -30.98 -1.04 32.73
N CYS A 50 -32.26 -1.26 32.45
CA CYS A 50 -32.96 -2.52 32.69
C CYS A 50 -32.73 -3.55 31.57
N LEU A 51 -32.07 -3.18 30.47
CA LEU A 51 -31.67 -4.14 29.44
C LEU A 51 -30.69 -5.15 30.04
N TRP A 52 -30.86 -6.41 29.65
CA TRP A 52 -29.97 -7.48 30.05
C TRP A 52 -28.52 -7.16 29.68
N GLU A 53 -27.64 -7.27 30.65
CA GLU A 53 -26.21 -7.11 30.44
C GLU A 53 -25.71 -8.33 29.64
N ILE A 54 -25.09 -8.06 28.49
CA ILE A 54 -24.57 -9.11 27.62
C ILE A 54 -23.17 -9.45 28.10
N ASP A 55 -22.98 -10.67 28.60
CA ASP A 55 -21.65 -11.17 28.93
C ASP A 55 -20.78 -11.23 27.66
N ILE A 56 -19.76 -10.37 27.64
CA ILE A 56 -18.81 -10.33 26.53
C ILE A 56 -17.89 -11.56 26.65
N PRO A 57 -17.80 -12.41 25.61
CA PRO A 57 -16.87 -13.53 25.61
C PRO A 57 -15.44 -13.05 25.83
N ARG A 58 -14.64 -13.79 26.61
CA ARG A 58 -13.26 -13.40 26.95
C ARG A 58 -12.38 -13.13 25.72
N GLU A 59 -12.68 -13.81 24.61
CA GLU A 59 -11.94 -13.75 23.34
C GLU A 59 -12.40 -12.62 22.42
N PHE A 60 -13.46 -11.89 22.76
CA PHE A 60 -14.06 -10.86 21.89
C PHE A 60 -13.07 -9.75 21.54
N SER A 61 -12.31 -9.27 22.53
CA SER A 61 -11.26 -8.26 22.33
C SER A 61 -10.20 -8.74 21.36
N ASP A 62 -9.76 -9.99 21.50
CA ASP A 62 -8.73 -10.58 20.63
C ASP A 62 -9.24 -10.73 19.19
N LEU A 63 -10.50 -11.14 19.02
CA LEU A 63 -11.15 -11.26 17.71
C LEU A 63 -11.28 -9.90 17.01
N ILE A 64 -11.65 -8.84 17.75
CA ILE A 64 -11.72 -7.48 17.21
C ILE A 64 -10.34 -7.00 16.81
N ILE A 65 -9.33 -7.18 17.67
CA ILE A 65 -7.96 -6.74 17.38
C ILE A 65 -7.41 -7.47 16.16
N GLU A 66 -7.64 -8.78 16.06
CA GLU A 66 -7.18 -9.57 14.92
C GLU A 66 -7.88 -9.14 13.63
N ARG A 67 -9.19 -8.88 13.69
CA ARG A 67 -9.96 -8.38 12.55
C ARG A 67 -9.48 -7.01 12.09
N ALA A 68 -9.31 -6.08 13.02
CA ALA A 68 -8.80 -4.74 12.74
C ALA A 68 -7.40 -4.80 12.11
N ARG A 69 -6.51 -5.67 12.60
CA ARG A 69 -5.18 -5.90 12.00
C ARG A 69 -5.27 -6.45 10.59
N LYS A 70 -6.19 -7.38 10.31
CA LYS A 70 -6.40 -7.93 8.96
C LYS A 70 -6.88 -6.84 8.00
N ASP A 71 -7.84 -6.03 8.42
CA ASP A 71 -8.40 -4.95 7.61
C ASP A 71 -7.36 -3.86 7.32
N LEU A 72 -6.57 -3.45 8.33
CA LEU A 72 -5.45 -2.52 8.13
C LEU A 72 -4.39 -3.08 7.18
N ARG A 73 -4.00 -4.36 7.34
CA ARG A 73 -3.02 -4.99 6.42
C ARG A 73 -3.56 -5.06 4.99
N ALA A 74 -4.85 -5.35 4.82
CA ALA A 74 -5.49 -5.36 3.51
C ALA A 74 -5.52 -3.95 2.89
N ALA A 75 -5.88 -2.94 3.69
CA ALA A 75 -5.92 -1.54 3.27
C ALA A 75 -4.54 -1.04 2.83
N VAL A 76 -3.49 -1.29 3.63
CA VAL A 76 -2.09 -0.89 3.32
C VAL A 76 -1.56 -1.61 2.07
N LYS A 77 -1.98 -2.85 1.82
CA LYS A 77 -1.58 -3.59 0.61
C LYS A 77 -2.32 -3.12 -0.65
N SER A 78 -3.39 -2.32 -0.52
CA SER A 78 -4.14 -1.85 -1.68
C SER A 78 -3.27 -0.98 -2.60
N ARG A 79 -3.49 -1.10 -3.92
CA ARG A 79 -2.77 -0.28 -4.91
C ARG A 79 -3.09 1.21 -4.77
N ALA A 80 -4.28 1.54 -4.28
CA ALA A 80 -4.71 2.92 -4.04
C ALA A 80 -3.88 3.57 -2.93
N GLU A 81 -3.70 2.88 -1.80
CA GLU A 81 -2.88 3.40 -0.69
C GLU A 81 -1.40 3.49 -1.06
N ARG A 82 -0.87 2.54 -1.83
CA ARG A 82 0.50 2.65 -2.35
C ARG A 82 0.70 3.89 -3.23
N ARG A 83 -0.30 4.25 -4.06
CA ARG A 83 -0.24 5.48 -4.87
C ARG A 83 -0.27 6.74 -4.00
N LYS A 84 -1.16 6.79 -3.00
CA LYS A 84 -1.22 7.91 -2.05
C LYS A 84 0.10 8.06 -1.28
N ALA A 85 0.64 6.96 -0.77
CA ALA A 85 1.92 6.94 -0.07
C ALA A 85 3.07 7.43 -0.97
N LEU A 86 3.08 7.04 -2.24
CA LEU A 86 4.10 7.48 -3.21
C LEU A 86 3.97 8.99 -3.50
N ILE A 87 2.75 9.51 -3.63
CA ILE A 87 2.49 10.95 -3.80
C ILE A 87 3.00 11.73 -2.57
N VAL A 88 2.69 11.27 -1.36
CA VAL A 88 3.16 11.90 -0.12
C VAL A 88 4.69 11.81 -0.01
N ALA A 89 5.28 10.68 -0.35
CA ALA A 89 6.74 10.51 -0.35
C ALA A 89 7.43 11.44 -1.36
N LEU A 90 6.86 11.58 -2.57
CA LEU A 90 7.36 12.53 -3.58
C LEU A 90 7.21 13.98 -3.11
N ALA A 91 6.10 14.32 -2.49
CA ALA A 91 5.88 15.66 -1.93
C ALA A 91 6.92 15.96 -0.83
N LEU A 92 7.12 15.05 0.12
CA LEU A 92 8.14 15.19 1.17
C LEU A 92 9.55 15.27 0.59
N ALA A 93 9.88 14.41 -0.39
CA ALA A 93 11.17 14.46 -1.06
C ALA A 93 11.38 15.80 -1.78
N SER A 94 10.34 16.33 -2.44
CA SER A 94 10.42 17.65 -3.10
C SER A 94 10.62 18.79 -2.10
N VAL A 95 9.97 18.75 -0.95
CA VAL A 95 10.15 19.72 0.14
C VAL A 95 11.57 19.60 0.71
N SER A 96 12.05 18.39 0.99
CA SER A 96 13.43 18.18 1.45
C SER A 96 14.44 18.70 0.45
N ILE A 97 14.26 18.45 -0.86
CA ILE A 97 15.13 18.96 -1.92
C ILE A 97 15.10 20.49 -1.96
N PHE A 98 13.92 21.10 -1.87
CA PHE A 98 13.74 22.55 -1.85
C PHE A 98 14.38 23.22 -0.63
N PHE A 99 14.39 22.56 0.53
CA PHE A 99 15.11 23.07 1.71
C PHE A 99 16.62 22.80 1.65
N LEU A 100 17.06 21.77 0.91
CA LEU A 100 18.47 21.47 0.63
C LEU A 100 19.08 22.36 -0.47
N THR A 101 18.38 23.37 -0.99
CA THR A 101 18.93 24.36 -1.93
C THR A 101 19.39 25.66 -1.27
N PRO A 102 20.43 25.69 -0.42
CA PRO A 102 21.52 26.63 -0.67
C PRO A 102 22.30 26.09 -1.88
N ALA A 103 22.48 26.91 -2.91
CA ALA A 103 23.01 26.71 -4.27
C ALA A 103 24.11 25.65 -4.57
N GLY A 104 24.69 24.94 -3.60
CA GLY A 104 25.78 23.98 -3.79
C GLY A 104 25.39 22.50 -3.95
N VAL A 105 24.28 22.01 -3.38
CA VAL A 105 24.07 20.53 -3.34
C VAL A 105 23.67 19.94 -4.70
N ILE A 106 22.89 20.68 -5.50
CA ILE A 106 22.49 20.22 -6.84
C ILE A 106 23.71 20.13 -7.78
N SER A 107 24.68 21.05 -7.67
CA SER A 107 25.92 20.97 -8.45
C SER A 107 26.79 19.79 -8.02
N TYR A 108 26.88 19.47 -6.72
CA TYR A 108 27.58 18.27 -6.23
C TYR A 108 26.99 16.96 -6.78
N ILE A 109 25.66 16.85 -6.82
CA ILE A 109 24.98 15.65 -7.35
C ILE A 109 25.20 15.55 -8.87
N LEU A 110 25.00 16.64 -9.61
CA LEU A 110 25.22 16.65 -11.06
C LEU A 110 26.68 16.38 -11.43
N ASP A 111 27.66 16.91 -10.68
CA ASP A 111 29.07 16.62 -10.90
C ASP A 111 29.45 15.18 -10.51
N SER A 112 28.79 14.60 -9.49
CA SER A 112 28.95 13.17 -9.18
C SER A 112 28.45 12.27 -10.32
N PHE A 113 27.34 12.64 -10.98
CA PHE A 113 26.84 11.89 -12.15
C PHE A 113 27.72 12.06 -13.39
N LYS A 114 28.39 13.21 -13.58
CA LYS A 114 29.36 13.39 -14.68
C LYS A 114 30.50 12.36 -14.61
N SER A 115 30.95 11.97 -13.41
CA SER A 115 31.97 10.93 -13.24
C SER A 115 31.51 9.52 -13.68
N PHE A 116 30.20 9.25 -13.70
CA PHE A 116 29.66 7.97 -14.18
C PHE A 116 29.52 7.91 -15.71
N THR A 117 29.41 9.05 -16.39
CA THR A 117 29.27 9.09 -17.86
C THR A 117 30.42 8.42 -18.64
N PRO A 118 31.72 8.60 -18.30
CA PRO A 118 32.80 7.89 -19.00
C PRO A 118 32.78 6.38 -18.70
N ILE A 119 32.41 5.97 -17.49
CA ILE A 119 32.32 4.55 -17.10
C ILE A 119 31.19 3.86 -17.86
N ALA A 120 30.00 4.47 -17.92
CA ALA A 120 28.88 3.94 -18.67
C ALA A 120 29.20 3.84 -20.18
N ARG A 121 29.85 4.87 -20.74
CA ARG A 121 30.28 4.86 -22.15
C ARG A 121 31.33 3.77 -22.43
N PHE A 122 32.26 3.54 -21.50
CA PHE A 122 33.23 2.45 -21.60
C PHE A 122 32.55 1.07 -21.57
N VAL A 123 31.57 0.86 -20.68
CA VAL A 123 30.80 -0.39 -20.62
C VAL A 123 29.99 -0.61 -21.88
N PHE A 124 29.31 0.42 -22.41
CA PHE A 124 28.54 0.33 -23.65
C PHE A 124 29.44 0.04 -24.87
N ASN A 125 30.55 0.77 -25.02
CA ASN A 125 31.50 0.51 -26.10
C ASN A 125 32.10 -0.90 -26.00
N ARG A 126 32.32 -1.41 -24.79
CA ARG A 126 32.77 -2.79 -24.59
C ARG A 126 31.70 -3.81 -24.95
N LEU A 127 30.45 -3.59 -24.56
CA LEU A 127 29.32 -4.46 -24.95
C LEU A 127 29.15 -4.53 -26.48
N GLU A 128 29.29 -3.39 -27.17
CA GLU A 128 29.23 -3.33 -28.63
C GLU A 128 30.39 -4.11 -29.29
N ALA A 129 31.62 -3.98 -28.75
CA ALA A 129 32.77 -4.76 -29.21
C ALA A 129 32.61 -6.28 -28.95
N PHE A 130 32.00 -6.66 -27.81
CA PHE A 130 31.67 -8.06 -27.52
C PHE A 130 30.58 -8.61 -28.44
N ALA A 131 29.57 -7.80 -28.80
CA ALA A 131 28.55 -8.20 -29.76
C ALA A 131 29.14 -8.44 -31.17
N GLY A 132 30.06 -7.58 -31.60
CA GLY A 132 30.75 -7.74 -32.89
C GLY A 132 31.64 -8.99 -32.93
N THR A 133 32.44 -9.22 -31.90
CA THR A 133 33.30 -10.42 -31.80
C THR A 133 32.47 -11.71 -31.65
N TYR A 134 31.40 -11.69 -30.86
CA TYR A 134 30.46 -12.81 -30.75
C TYR A 134 29.78 -13.13 -32.09
N SER A 135 29.38 -12.11 -32.86
CA SER A 135 28.82 -12.29 -34.20
C SER A 135 29.79 -12.97 -35.17
N VAL A 136 31.07 -12.56 -35.17
CA VAL A 136 32.09 -13.18 -36.02
C VAL A 136 32.40 -14.61 -35.59
N ILE A 137 32.54 -14.86 -34.28
CA ILE A 137 32.84 -16.20 -33.74
C ILE A 137 31.64 -17.14 -33.97
N SER A 138 30.41 -16.70 -33.74
CA SER A 138 29.21 -17.52 -33.98
C SER A 138 29.01 -17.81 -35.47
N THR A 139 29.29 -16.84 -36.36
CA THR A 139 29.22 -17.06 -37.82
C THR A 139 30.31 -18.02 -38.31
N THR A 140 31.52 -17.92 -37.75
CA THR A 140 32.65 -18.80 -38.12
C THR A 140 32.46 -20.20 -37.55
N ALA A 141 32.02 -20.31 -36.29
CA ALA A 141 31.68 -21.58 -35.66
C ALA A 141 30.51 -22.25 -36.38
N ALA A 142 29.46 -21.50 -36.74
CA ALA A 142 28.33 -22.03 -37.53
C ALA A 142 28.78 -22.50 -38.91
N ARG A 143 29.67 -21.77 -39.60
CA ARG A 143 30.21 -22.21 -40.89
C ARG A 143 31.07 -23.46 -40.78
N HIS A 144 31.89 -23.59 -39.74
CA HIS A 144 32.74 -24.77 -39.52
C HIS A 144 31.91 -25.99 -39.09
N PHE A 145 30.88 -25.81 -38.26
CA PHE A 145 29.96 -26.87 -37.87
C PHE A 145 29.07 -27.33 -39.04
N LEU A 146 28.70 -26.43 -39.95
CA LEU A 146 27.92 -26.75 -41.14
C LEU A 146 28.78 -27.35 -42.27
N SER A 147 30.09 -27.13 -42.31
CA SER A 147 30.97 -27.74 -43.31
C SER A 147 31.36 -29.17 -42.99
N ASP A 148 31.45 -29.53 -41.71
CA ASP A 148 31.83 -30.89 -41.28
C ASP A 148 30.63 -31.85 -41.20
N VAL A 149 29.41 -31.31 -41.25
CA VAL A 149 28.17 -32.08 -41.17
C VAL A 149 27.40 -31.90 -42.48
N TYR A 150 27.47 -32.90 -43.36
CA TYR A 150 26.64 -33.02 -44.57
C TYR A 150 25.15 -33.20 -44.22
N LEU A 151 24.54 -32.25 -43.51
CA LEU A 151 23.09 -32.15 -43.39
C LEU A 151 22.59 -31.17 -44.46
N PRO A 152 21.61 -31.57 -45.30
CA PRO A 152 20.99 -30.64 -46.24
C PRO A 152 20.41 -29.45 -45.46
N PRO A 153 20.49 -28.22 -45.99
CA PRO A 153 20.09 -27.00 -45.28
C PRO A 153 18.65 -27.03 -44.75
N ALA A 154 17.76 -27.80 -45.39
CA ALA A 154 16.40 -28.05 -44.93
C ALA A 154 16.34 -28.75 -43.56
N ALA A 155 17.26 -29.68 -43.28
CA ALA A 155 17.30 -30.43 -42.04
C ALA A 155 17.88 -29.62 -40.86
N ALA A 156 18.80 -28.69 -41.13
CA ALA A 156 19.27 -27.73 -40.13
C ALA A 156 18.16 -26.75 -39.70
N VAL A 157 17.38 -26.23 -40.66
CA VAL A 157 16.21 -25.38 -40.37
C VAL A 157 15.16 -26.17 -39.56
N LEU A 158 14.91 -27.42 -39.93
CA LEU A 158 13.97 -28.29 -39.23
C LEU A 158 14.40 -28.55 -37.79
N MET A 159 15.70 -28.74 -37.52
CA MET A 159 16.23 -28.90 -36.17
C MET A 159 16.02 -27.65 -35.31
N VAL A 160 16.25 -26.45 -35.85
CA VAL A 160 16.04 -25.18 -35.15
C VAL A 160 14.55 -24.95 -34.86
N VAL A 161 13.67 -25.29 -35.80
CA VAL A 161 12.21 -25.24 -35.59
C VAL A 161 11.78 -26.22 -34.49
N LEU A 162 12.36 -27.42 -34.47
CA LEU A 162 12.05 -28.42 -33.42
C LEU A 162 12.55 -27.97 -32.04
N LEU A 163 13.76 -27.42 -31.95
CA LEU A 163 14.32 -26.93 -30.68
C LEU A 163 13.54 -25.71 -30.16
N SER A 164 13.16 -24.78 -31.03
CA SER A 164 12.33 -23.63 -30.65
C SER A 164 10.92 -24.04 -30.22
N ALA A 165 10.30 -25.00 -30.91
CA ALA A 165 9.01 -25.57 -30.51
C ALA A 165 9.10 -26.30 -29.16
N PHE A 166 10.19 -27.02 -28.91
CA PHE A 166 10.43 -27.71 -27.63
C PHE A 166 10.62 -26.72 -26.47
N LEU A 167 11.35 -25.63 -26.68
CA LEU A 167 11.48 -24.57 -25.67
C LEU A 167 10.15 -23.90 -25.35
N LEU A 168 9.34 -23.60 -26.37
CA LEU A 168 7.99 -23.06 -26.17
C LEU A 168 7.10 -24.03 -25.39
N TYR A 169 7.18 -25.33 -25.69
CA TYR A 169 6.46 -26.37 -24.94
C TYR A 169 6.88 -26.39 -23.46
N LEU A 170 8.18 -26.34 -23.16
CA LEU A 170 8.67 -26.32 -21.78
C LEU A 170 8.23 -25.06 -21.03
N ILE A 171 8.20 -23.90 -21.68
CA ILE A 171 7.72 -22.65 -21.08
C ILE A 171 6.23 -22.75 -20.73
N ILE A 172 5.42 -23.33 -21.63
CA ILE A 172 3.99 -23.54 -21.41
C ILE A 172 3.75 -24.55 -20.27
N ASP A 173 4.47 -25.68 -20.25
CA ASP A 173 4.33 -26.69 -19.19
C ASP A 173 4.75 -26.12 -17.82
N TYR A 174 5.84 -25.33 -17.79
CA TYR A 174 6.27 -24.64 -16.59
C TYR A 174 5.21 -23.67 -16.05
N HIS A 175 4.59 -22.89 -16.93
CA HIS A 175 3.49 -21.99 -16.54
C HIS A 175 2.27 -22.76 -16.01
N ARG A 176 1.89 -23.86 -16.68
CA ARG A 176 0.76 -24.69 -16.29
C ARG A 176 0.96 -25.33 -14.90
N ARG A 177 2.16 -25.89 -14.64
CA ARG A 177 2.49 -26.46 -13.31
C ARG A 177 2.52 -25.41 -12.20
N ARG A 178 2.95 -24.19 -12.52
CA ARG A 178 2.97 -23.07 -11.56
C ARG A 178 1.57 -22.62 -11.16
N GLU A 179 0.59 -22.71 -12.05
CA GLU A 179 -0.81 -22.38 -11.74
C GLU A 179 -1.50 -23.47 -10.90
N THR A 180 -1.20 -24.75 -11.16
CA THR A 180 -1.74 -25.86 -10.36
C THR A 180 -1.15 -25.93 -8.95
N ALA A 181 0.10 -25.50 -8.75
CA ALA A 181 0.75 -25.47 -7.43
C ALA A 181 0.26 -24.33 -6.50
N LYS A 182 -0.60 -23.44 -6.99
CA LYS A 182 -1.20 -22.33 -6.22
C LYS A 182 -2.65 -22.59 -5.77
N ARG A 183 -3.28 -23.67 -6.23
CA ARG A 183 -4.57 -24.14 -5.73
C ARG A 183 -4.36 -25.17 -4.64
#